data_AF-A0A392PDD7-F1
#
_entry.id   AF-A0A392PDD7-F1
#
_cell.length_a   1.000
_cell.length_b   1.000
_cell.length_c   1.000
_cell.angle_alpha   90.00
_cell.angle_beta   90.00
_cell.angle_gamma   90.00
#
_symmetry.space_group_name_H-M   'P 1'
#
loop_
_entity.id
_entity.type
_entity.pdbx_description
1 polymer ?
#
loop_
_entity_poly.entity_id
_entity_poly.type
_entity_poly.pdbx_seq_one_letter_code
_entity_poly.pdbx_strand_id
1 'polypeptide(L)'
;TMALSFTHQPTTKTILQTPSSSLFPSRSLPSLQSLPFHETRKPRRSLTVRASATTAAPSEVSSKVSREYTVKSVKARQIVDSRGNPTVEVDLVTDQLYRSGVPSGASTGIYEALELRDGEKSVYGGKGVLNAVRNINEVLAPKLVGVDV
;
A
#
# COMPACT_ATOMS: atom_id res chain seq x y z
N THR A 1 57.47 -13.42 -35.69
CA THR A 1 58.30 -13.65 -34.50
C THR A 1 58.83 -12.32 -34.00
N MET A 2 58.16 -11.70 -33.03
CA MET A 2 58.77 -10.79 -32.06
C MET A 2 57.71 -10.43 -31.02
N ALA A 3 57.90 -10.97 -29.84
CA ALA A 3 57.09 -10.75 -28.65
C ALA A 3 57.51 -9.45 -27.99
N LEU A 4 56.55 -8.61 -27.60
CA LEU A 4 56.77 -7.49 -26.70
C LEU A 4 55.95 -7.75 -25.42
N SER A 5 56.65 -8.31 -24.45
CA SER A 5 56.26 -8.47 -23.06
C SER A 5 56.44 -7.14 -22.33
N PHE A 6 55.36 -6.55 -21.83
CA PHE A 6 55.42 -5.49 -20.82
C PHE A 6 54.73 -5.95 -19.53
N THR A 7 55.50 -5.81 -18.47
CA THR A 7 55.30 -6.32 -17.12
C THR A 7 54.28 -5.51 -16.32
N HIS A 8 53.48 -6.21 -15.52
CA HIS A 8 52.64 -5.67 -14.47
C HIS A 8 53.45 -4.95 -13.37
N GLN A 9 52.89 -3.86 -12.83
CA GLN A 9 53.12 -3.47 -11.44
C GLN A 9 51.76 -3.19 -10.76
N PRO A 10 51.43 -3.86 -9.65
CA PRO A 10 50.27 -3.52 -8.84
C PRO A 10 50.62 -2.38 -7.86
N THR A 11 49.92 -1.26 -7.95
CA THR A 11 50.04 -0.18 -6.97
C THR A 11 49.25 -0.52 -5.70
N THR A 12 49.97 -0.44 -4.59
CA THR A 12 49.55 -0.77 -3.23
C THR A 12 48.71 0.32 -2.57
N LYS A 13 47.66 -0.12 -1.87
CA LYS A 13 47.08 0.36 -0.59
C LYS A 13 47.25 1.84 -0.19
N THR A 14 46.11 2.51 0.00
CA THR A 14 45.95 3.49 1.10
C THR A 14 44.63 3.28 1.83
N ILE A 15 44.77 2.84 3.09
CA ILE A 15 43.75 2.83 4.14
C ILE A 15 43.85 4.20 4.83
N LEU A 16 42.75 4.96 4.86
CA LEU A 16 42.54 6.11 5.75
C LEU A 16 41.08 6.03 6.20
N GLN A 17 40.81 5.41 7.35
CA GLN A 17 40.78 6.03 8.67
C GLN A 17 39.53 6.89 8.88
N THR A 18 38.57 6.29 9.58
CA THR A 18 37.36 6.90 10.12
C THR A 18 37.68 7.74 11.36
N PRO A 19 37.31 9.02 11.43
CA PRO A 19 37.16 9.74 12.70
C PRO A 19 35.75 9.47 13.25
N SER A 20 35.64 8.76 14.38
CA SER A 20 35.55 9.31 15.74
C SER A 20 34.21 9.98 16.05
N SER A 21 33.41 9.25 16.85
CA SER A 21 32.65 9.74 18.01
C SER A 21 32.14 11.20 17.96
N SER A 22 30.85 11.36 17.69
CA SER A 22 30.09 12.50 18.18
C SER A 22 29.06 12.02 19.21
N LEU A 23 29.23 12.59 20.41
CA LEU A 23 28.41 12.43 21.59
C LEU A 23 26.93 12.74 21.25
N PHE A 24 26.04 11.78 21.50
CA PHE A 24 24.61 12.08 21.63
C PHE A 24 24.32 12.42 23.10
N PRO A 25 23.79 13.62 23.41
CA PRO A 25 23.37 13.94 24.76
C PRO A 25 22.13 13.10 25.14
N SER A 26 22.22 12.39 26.27
CA SER A 26 21.10 11.66 26.87
C SER A 26 20.01 12.64 27.29
N ARG A 27 18.95 12.77 26.50
CA ARG A 27 17.71 13.42 26.94
C ARG A 27 16.96 12.48 27.88
N SER A 28 16.91 12.84 29.15
CA SER A 28 15.99 12.25 30.13
C SER A 28 14.55 12.52 29.71
N LEU A 29 13.76 11.45 29.52
CA LEU A 29 12.32 11.53 29.29
C LEU A 29 11.60 11.98 30.58
N PRO A 30 10.75 13.02 30.55
CA PRO A 30 9.87 13.30 31.67
C PRO A 30 8.75 12.24 31.74
N SER A 31 8.42 11.85 32.96
CA SER A 31 7.41 10.85 33.30
C SER A 31 6.04 11.19 32.73
N LEU A 32 5.41 10.25 32.02
CA LEU A 32 4.01 10.34 31.65
C LEU A 32 3.15 10.27 32.91
N GLN A 33 2.64 11.42 33.34
CA GLN A 33 1.52 11.48 34.28
C GLN A 33 0.26 11.05 33.52
N SER A 34 -0.43 10.05 34.05
CA SER A 34 -1.70 9.54 33.55
C SER A 34 -2.78 10.62 33.62
N LEU A 35 -3.34 11.00 32.47
CA LEU A 35 -4.53 11.84 32.41
C LEU A 35 -5.76 11.03 32.85
N PRO A 36 -6.66 11.60 33.66
CA PRO A 36 -7.87 10.90 34.09
C PRO A 36 -8.82 10.73 32.90
N PHE A 37 -9.16 9.48 32.61
CA PHE A 37 -10.15 9.10 31.62
C PHE A 37 -11.55 9.54 32.09
N HIS A 38 -12.06 10.63 31.52
CA HIS A 38 -13.43 11.05 31.73
C HIS A 38 -14.37 10.25 30.81
N GLU A 39 -14.86 9.13 31.32
CA GLU A 39 -15.95 8.35 30.72
C GLU A 39 -17.27 9.13 30.84
N THR A 40 -17.70 9.79 29.76
CA THR A 40 -19.06 10.34 29.67
C THR A 40 -19.99 9.25 29.12
N ARG A 41 -20.53 8.42 30.02
CA ARG A 41 -21.59 7.47 29.68
C ARG A 41 -22.84 8.25 29.25
N LYS A 42 -23.15 8.24 27.94
CA LYS A 42 -24.44 8.74 27.43
C LYS A 42 -25.59 7.93 28.07
N PRO A 43 -26.68 8.57 28.52
CA PRO A 43 -27.80 7.85 29.11
C PRO A 43 -28.48 6.98 28.05
N ARG A 44 -28.66 5.70 28.38
CA ARG A 44 -29.48 4.76 27.60
C ARG A 44 -30.92 5.27 27.59
N ARG A 45 -31.42 5.59 26.40
CA ARG A 45 -32.82 5.96 26.18
C ARG A 45 -33.70 4.78 26.62
N SER A 46 -34.69 5.05 27.47
CA SER A 46 -35.68 4.05 27.88
C SER A 46 -36.56 3.68 26.68
N LEU A 47 -36.70 2.38 26.44
CA LEU A 47 -37.61 1.85 25.44
C LEU A 47 -39.02 1.87 26.02
N THR A 48 -39.84 2.82 25.56
CA THR A 48 -41.28 2.79 25.81
C THR A 48 -41.93 1.84 24.81
N VAL A 49 -42.43 0.70 25.30
CA VAL A 49 -43.26 -0.21 24.51
C VAL A 49 -44.65 0.41 24.37
N ARG A 50 -45.09 0.69 23.13
CA ARG A 50 -46.50 0.93 22.81
C ARG A 50 -46.98 -0.21 21.92
N ALA A 51 -48.00 -0.91 22.41
CA ALA A 51 -48.66 -2.00 21.71
C ALA A 51 -49.74 -1.49 20.74
N SER A 52 -49.81 -2.17 19.60
CA SER A 52 -50.98 -2.51 18.78
C SER A 52 -51.78 -1.41 18.06
N ALA A 53 -51.68 -1.42 16.72
CA ALA A 53 -52.81 -1.21 15.82
C ALA A 53 -52.63 -2.08 14.57
N THR A 54 -53.61 -2.98 14.34
CA THR A 54 -53.68 -3.88 13.19
C THR A 54 -54.38 -3.16 12.04
N THR A 55 -53.63 -2.77 11.01
CA THR A 55 -54.19 -2.52 9.68
C THR A 55 -53.24 -3.16 8.68
N ALA A 56 -53.74 -4.09 7.88
CA ALA A 56 -52.97 -4.87 6.92
C ALA A 56 -52.18 -3.95 5.98
N ALA A 57 -50.86 -3.97 6.12
CA ALA A 57 -49.95 -3.35 5.16
C ALA A 57 -50.04 -4.14 3.84
N PRO A 58 -50.03 -3.46 2.67
CA PRO A 58 -49.84 -4.15 1.41
C PRO A 58 -48.53 -4.93 1.50
N SER A 59 -48.57 -6.20 1.15
CA SER A 59 -47.40 -7.08 1.11
C SER A 59 -46.32 -6.43 0.26
N GLU A 60 -45.34 -5.81 0.93
CA GLU A 60 -44.14 -5.33 0.28
C GLU A 60 -43.46 -6.54 -0.34
N VAL A 61 -43.47 -6.56 -1.68
CA VAL A 61 -42.56 -7.42 -2.44
C VAL A 61 -41.17 -6.95 -2.05
N SER A 62 -40.59 -7.62 -1.06
CA SER A 62 -39.19 -7.50 -0.67
C SER A 62 -38.35 -8.10 -1.79
N SER A 63 -38.32 -7.40 -2.93
CA SER A 63 -37.23 -7.59 -3.87
C SER A 63 -35.99 -7.09 -3.13
N LYS A 64 -35.17 -8.03 -2.68
CA LYS A 64 -33.76 -7.75 -2.41
C LYS A 64 -33.26 -6.97 -3.62
N VAL A 65 -33.08 -5.66 -3.48
CA VAL A 65 -32.27 -4.90 -4.43
C VAL A 65 -30.84 -5.32 -4.13
N SER A 66 -30.44 -6.48 -4.69
CA SER A 66 -29.03 -6.81 -4.82
C SER A 66 -28.46 -5.75 -5.75
N ARG A 67 -27.78 -4.76 -5.17
CA ARG A 67 -26.96 -3.86 -5.96
C ARG A 67 -25.81 -4.71 -6.48
N GLU A 68 -25.86 -5.00 -7.77
CA GLU A 68 -24.76 -5.60 -8.50
C GLU A 68 -23.78 -4.48 -8.82
N TYR A 69 -22.52 -4.67 -8.43
CA TYR A 69 -21.45 -3.71 -8.68
C TYR A 69 -20.55 -4.27 -9.76
N THR A 70 -21.01 -4.17 -11.00
CA THR A 70 -20.23 -4.64 -12.14
C THR A 70 -19.04 -3.72 -12.41
N VAL A 71 -17.85 -4.31 -12.51
CA VAL A 71 -16.62 -3.61 -12.92
C VAL A 71 -16.75 -3.13 -14.37
N LYS A 72 -16.67 -1.83 -14.58
CA LYS A 72 -16.69 -1.19 -15.91
C LYS A 72 -15.29 -0.94 -16.45
N SER A 73 -14.35 -0.56 -15.58
CA SER A 73 -12.95 -0.40 -15.98
C SER A 73 -12.00 -0.52 -14.79
N VAL A 74 -10.77 -0.93 -15.10
CA VAL A 74 -9.65 -0.96 -14.16
C VAL A 74 -8.47 -0.25 -14.83
N LYS A 75 -7.83 0.69 -14.12
CA LYS A 75 -6.65 1.42 -14.59
C LYS A 75 -5.62 1.55 -13.49
N ALA A 76 -4.39 1.14 -13.77
CA ALA A 76 -3.26 1.28 -12.87
C ALA A 76 -2.31 2.40 -13.32
N ARG A 77 -1.62 2.98 -12.35
CA ARG A 77 -0.56 3.98 -12.54
C ARG A 77 0.56 3.77 -11.52
N GLN A 78 1.75 4.28 -11.86
CA GLN A 78 2.86 4.38 -10.91
C GLN A 78 2.71 5.67 -10.09
N ILE A 79 2.78 5.53 -8.77
CA ILE A 79 2.85 6.64 -7.79
C ILE A 79 4.12 6.48 -6.94
N VAL A 80 4.35 7.41 -6.01
CA VAL A 80 5.50 7.38 -5.09
C VAL A 80 5.01 7.15 -3.65
N ASP A 81 5.62 6.19 -2.96
CA ASP A 81 5.31 5.86 -1.56
C ASP A 81 5.91 6.89 -0.57
N SER A 82 5.62 6.73 0.73
CA SER A 82 6.11 7.64 1.78
C SER A 82 7.64 7.62 1.96
N ARG A 83 8.34 6.64 1.37
CA ARG A 83 9.80 6.48 1.40
C ARG A 83 10.45 6.93 0.09
N GLY A 84 9.69 7.51 -0.84
CA GLY A 84 10.19 7.97 -2.13
C GLY A 84 10.39 6.88 -3.18
N ASN A 85 9.92 5.65 -2.94
CA ASN A 85 10.03 4.55 -3.90
C ASN A 85 8.75 4.45 -4.76
N PRO A 86 8.85 4.04 -6.02
CA PRO A 86 7.67 3.77 -6.84
C PRO A 86 6.78 2.69 -6.23
N THR A 87 5.46 2.85 -6.33
CA THR A 87 4.47 1.80 -6.05
C THR A 87 3.28 1.92 -7.00
N VAL A 88 2.39 0.93 -6.99
CA VAL A 88 1.21 0.88 -7.85
C VAL A 88 0.00 1.48 -7.15
N GLU A 89 -0.78 2.27 -7.89
CA GLU A 89 -2.13 2.67 -7.53
C GLU A 89 -3.11 2.20 -8.61
N VAL A 90 -4.27 1.73 -8.19
CA VAL A 90 -5.31 1.21 -9.08
C VAL A 90 -6.61 1.98 -8.85
N ASP A 91 -7.21 2.41 -9.96
CA ASP A 91 -8.59 2.85 -10.04
C ASP A 91 -9.47 1.71 -10.53
N LEU A 92 -10.53 1.41 -9.79
CA LEU A 92 -11.60 0.51 -10.18
C LEU A 92 -12.88 1.34 -10.31
N VAL A 93 -13.52 1.24 -11.48
CA VAL A 93 -14.73 1.99 -11.80
C VAL A 93 -15.90 1.02 -11.95
N THR A 94 -16.94 1.23 -11.14
CA THR A 94 -18.28 0.63 -11.31
C THR A 94 -19.26 1.75 -11.67
N ASP A 95 -20.26 2.03 -10.83
CA ASP A 95 -21.01 3.28 -10.82
C ASP A 95 -20.28 4.41 -10.08
N GLN A 96 -19.26 4.04 -9.29
CA GLN A 96 -18.39 4.95 -8.56
C GLN A 96 -16.93 4.65 -8.86
N LEU A 97 -16.04 5.58 -8.50
CA LEU A 97 -14.60 5.42 -8.61
C LEU A 97 -14.01 5.06 -7.24
N TYR A 98 -13.33 3.91 -7.20
CA TYR A 98 -12.57 3.42 -6.06
C TYR A 98 -11.09 3.45 -6.39
N ARG A 99 -10.27 3.95 -5.47
CA ARG A 99 -8.83 4.09 -5.66
C ARG A 99 -8.10 3.48 -4.48
N SER A 100 -7.09 2.68 -4.77
CA SER A 100 -6.24 2.07 -3.74
C SER A 100 -4.78 2.02 -4.18
N GLY A 101 -3.89 2.43 -3.27
CA GLY A 101 -2.44 2.33 -3.44
C GLY A 101 -1.90 1.12 -2.68
N VAL A 102 -0.98 0.38 -3.30
CA VAL A 102 -0.32 -0.77 -2.68
C VAL A 102 0.80 -0.27 -1.75
N PRO A 103 0.81 -0.62 -0.46
CA PRO A 103 1.93 -0.28 0.41
C PRO A 103 3.18 -1.08 -0.01
N SER A 104 4.37 -0.52 0.18
CA SER A 104 5.62 -1.25 -0.04
C SER A 104 6.18 -1.75 1.30
N GLY A 105 6.43 -3.04 1.39
CA GLY A 105 7.06 -3.67 2.55
C GLY A 105 8.54 -3.31 2.70
N ALA A 106 9.07 -3.35 3.92
CA ALA A 106 10.50 -3.57 4.16
C ALA A 106 10.78 -5.05 4.48
N SER A 107 9.78 -5.74 5.04
CA SER A 107 9.80 -7.18 5.28
C SER A 107 9.92 -7.91 3.95
N THR A 108 10.78 -8.92 3.91
CA THR A 108 11.02 -9.81 2.78
C THR A 108 10.92 -11.24 3.28
N GLY A 109 9.81 -11.54 3.98
CA GLY A 109 9.57 -12.88 4.50
C GLY A 109 9.62 -13.88 3.35
N ILE A 110 10.31 -15.02 3.55
CA ILE A 110 10.48 -16.03 2.49
C ILE A 110 9.15 -16.64 2.00
N TYR A 111 8.07 -16.44 2.76
CA TYR A 111 6.71 -16.90 2.46
C TYR A 111 5.76 -15.76 2.08
N GLU A 112 6.25 -14.52 1.93
CA GLU A 112 5.45 -13.38 1.48
C GLU A 112 5.32 -13.40 -0.06
N ALA A 113 4.25 -12.78 -0.56
CA ALA A 113 4.09 -12.59 -2.00
C ALA A 113 5.19 -11.63 -2.53
N LEU A 114 5.78 -11.98 -3.67
CA LEU A 114 6.85 -11.18 -4.27
C LEU A 114 6.30 -9.97 -5.01
N GLU A 115 6.87 -8.80 -4.72
CA GLU A 115 6.60 -7.57 -5.46
C GLU A 115 7.35 -7.56 -6.81
N LEU A 116 6.65 -7.25 -7.91
CA LEU A 116 7.28 -7.10 -9.23
C LEU A 116 7.92 -5.72 -9.38
N ARG A 117 9.23 -5.69 -9.58
CA ARG A 117 10.04 -4.48 -9.83
C ARG A 117 10.69 -4.55 -11.21
N ASP A 118 10.95 -3.39 -11.81
CA ASP A 118 11.47 -3.30 -13.18
C ASP A 118 12.98 -3.62 -13.29
N GLY A 119 13.76 -3.40 -12.22
CA GLY A 119 15.19 -3.70 -12.19
C GLY A 119 16.08 -2.73 -12.98
N GLU A 120 15.51 -1.74 -13.66
CA GLU A 120 16.25 -0.74 -14.44
C GLU A 120 16.95 0.29 -13.55
N LYS A 121 18.27 0.15 -13.34
CA LYS A 121 19.04 0.95 -12.36
C LYS A 121 18.99 2.46 -12.60
N SER A 122 18.84 2.91 -13.84
CA SER A 122 18.69 4.32 -14.22
C SER A 122 17.41 4.97 -13.66
N VAL A 123 16.38 4.17 -13.39
CA VAL A 123 15.04 4.64 -13.01
C VAL A 123 14.74 4.20 -11.58
N TYR A 124 14.70 5.16 -10.66
CA TYR A 124 14.47 4.92 -9.22
C TYR A 124 15.39 3.83 -8.63
N GLY A 125 16.63 3.69 -9.12
CA GLY A 125 17.57 2.68 -8.66
C GLY A 125 17.13 1.23 -8.90
N GLY A 126 16.32 0.99 -9.94
CA GLY A 126 15.77 -0.34 -10.27
C GLY A 126 14.45 -0.67 -9.59
N LYS A 127 13.85 0.28 -8.85
CA LYS A 127 12.62 0.06 -8.10
C LYS A 127 11.34 0.47 -8.84
N GLY A 128 11.44 0.79 -10.13
CA GLY A 128 10.27 1.05 -10.99
C GLY A 128 9.24 -0.08 -10.94
N VAL A 129 7.97 0.24 -11.23
CA VAL A 129 6.85 -0.71 -11.23
C VAL A 129 6.03 -0.67 -12.53
N LEU A 130 6.60 -0.17 -13.62
CA LEU A 130 5.92 -0.04 -14.91
C LEU A 130 5.50 -1.39 -15.48
N ASN A 131 6.28 -2.45 -15.25
CA ASN A 131 5.88 -3.81 -15.64
C ASN A 131 4.64 -4.28 -14.87
N ALA A 132 4.55 -3.97 -13.58
CA ALA A 132 3.36 -4.30 -12.78
C ALA A 132 2.13 -3.51 -13.26
N VAL A 133 2.29 -2.22 -13.54
CA VAL A 133 1.25 -1.37 -14.12
C VAL A 133 0.76 -1.91 -15.46
N ARG A 134 1.69 -2.33 -16.33
CA ARG A 134 1.37 -2.94 -17.63
C ARG A 134 0.56 -4.22 -17.46
N ASN A 135 0.99 -5.11 -16.57
CA ASN A 135 0.26 -6.35 -16.28
C ASN A 135 -1.18 -6.08 -15.81
N ILE A 136 -1.39 -5.08 -14.97
CA ILE A 136 -2.75 -4.73 -14.53
C ILE A 136 -3.57 -4.22 -15.72
N ASN A 137 -3.03 -3.28 -16.49
CA ASN A 137 -3.76 -2.62 -17.57
C ASN A 137 -4.05 -3.53 -18.77
N GLU A 138 -3.11 -4.41 -19.13
CA GLU A 138 -3.18 -5.21 -20.36
C GLU A 138 -3.63 -6.66 -20.11
N VAL A 139 -3.37 -7.22 -18.92
CA VAL A 139 -3.67 -8.63 -18.63
C VAL A 139 -4.83 -8.80 -17.66
N LEU A 140 -4.84 -8.06 -16.55
CA LEU A 140 -5.88 -8.21 -15.52
C LEU A 140 -7.14 -7.43 -15.86
N ALA A 141 -7.01 -6.17 -16.26
CA ALA A 141 -8.17 -5.30 -16.51
C ALA A 141 -9.17 -5.88 -17.51
N PRO A 142 -8.77 -6.42 -18.69
CA PRO A 142 -9.72 -7.01 -19.62
C PRO A 142 -10.46 -8.24 -19.06
N LYS A 143 -9.86 -8.95 -18.11
CA LYS A 143 -10.44 -10.14 -17.48
C LYS A 143 -11.39 -9.82 -16.33
N LEU A 144 -11.27 -8.62 -15.75
CA LEU A 144 -12.08 -8.18 -14.62
C LEU A 144 -13.31 -7.37 -15.04
N VAL A 145 -13.32 -6.78 -16.24
CA VAL A 145 -14.50 -6.08 -16.75
C VAL A 145 -15.69 -7.05 -16.84
N GLY A 146 -16.83 -6.65 -16.29
CA GLY A 146 -18.05 -7.47 -16.24
C GLY A 146 -18.17 -8.36 -14.99
N VAL A 147 -17.15 -8.40 -14.13
CA VAL A 147 -17.20 -9.14 -12.85
C VAL A 147 -17.93 -8.29 -11.79
N ASP A 148 -18.75 -8.93 -10.95
CA ASP A 148 -19.41 -8.33 -9.79
C ASP A 148 -18.47 -8.29 -8.56
N VAL A 149 -18.51 -7.19 -7.78
CA VAL A 149 -17.57 -6.94 -6.64
C VAL A 149 -18.23 -6.46 -5.36
#